data_AF-A0A8E3B1D6-F1
#
_entry.id   AF-A0A8E3B1D6-F1
#
_cell.length_a   1.000
_cell.length_b   1.000
_cell.length_c   1.000
_cell.angle_alpha   90.00
_cell.angle_beta   90.00
_cell.angle_gamma   90.00
#
_symmetry.space_group_name_H-M   'P 1'
#
loop_
_entity.id
_entity.type
_entity.pdbx_description
1 polymer ?
#
loop_
_entity_poly.entity_id
_entity_poly.type
_entity_poly.pdbx_seq_one_letter_code
_entity_poly.pdbx_strand_id
1 'polypeptide(L)'
;MDVGKEDVVYPKPELEKVLGKTLGVPLFQEQAMRVAIECAGFTPGEADQLRRAMATFKHTGGVSSFGAKLIGGMVKNGYERAFAEKTFKQLEGFGSYGFPESHAASFALIAYASSWMKCHHADVFCAALLNAQPMGFTRRRKSFAMPATTVSKCGRSA
;
A
#
# COMPACT_ATOMS: atom_id res chain seq x y z
N MET A 1 -0.46 15.92 -17.88
CA MET A 1 -0.69 14.67 -17.13
C MET A 1 -0.24 13.54 -18.03
N ASP A 2 0.89 12.94 -17.69
CA ASP A 2 1.61 12.02 -18.57
C ASP A 2 1.30 10.57 -18.19
N VAL A 3 0.04 10.19 -18.38
CA VAL A 3 -0.45 8.83 -18.07
C VAL A 3 -0.51 8.03 -19.38
N GLY A 4 0.05 6.81 -19.39
CA GLY A 4 0.00 5.90 -20.55
C GLY A 4 1.03 6.17 -21.66
N LYS A 5 2.16 6.83 -21.34
CA LYS A 5 3.23 7.09 -22.31
C LYS A 5 4.28 5.98 -22.42
N GLU A 6 4.31 5.05 -21.47
CA GLU A 6 5.25 3.92 -21.44
C GLU A 6 4.44 2.63 -21.60
N ASP A 7 4.72 1.87 -22.66
CA ASP A 7 4.14 0.55 -22.86
C ASP A 7 4.72 -0.44 -21.86
N VAL A 8 3.83 -1.12 -21.13
CA VAL A 8 4.23 -2.17 -20.19
C VAL A 8 4.47 -3.45 -20.98
N VAL A 9 5.74 -3.75 -21.25
CA VAL A 9 6.13 -4.98 -21.94
C VAL A 9 6.33 -6.09 -20.91
N TYR A 10 5.51 -7.13 -20.99
CA TYR A 10 5.69 -8.36 -20.22
C TYR A 10 6.43 -9.39 -21.08
N PRO A 11 7.64 -9.83 -20.69
CA PRO A 11 8.37 -10.84 -21.44
C PRO A 11 7.68 -12.21 -21.45
N LYS A 12 6.81 -12.48 -20.46
CA LYS A 12 6.07 -13.74 -20.32
C LYS A 12 4.69 -13.57 -19.68
N PRO A 13 3.73 -14.47 -20.00
CA PRO A 13 2.38 -14.43 -19.45
C PRO A 13 2.32 -14.74 -17.94
N GLU A 14 3.31 -15.46 -17.40
CA GLU A 14 3.40 -15.74 -15.95
C GLU A 14 3.62 -14.44 -15.16
N LEU A 15 4.53 -13.59 -15.64
CA LEU A 15 4.82 -12.31 -15.02
C LEU A 15 3.61 -11.36 -15.11
N GLU A 16 2.88 -11.37 -16.23
CA GLU A 16 1.66 -10.60 -16.41
C GLU A 16 0.56 -11.03 -15.41
N LYS A 17 0.41 -12.32 -15.10
CA LYS A 17 -0.55 -12.79 -14.09
C LYS A 17 -0.27 -12.23 -12.69
N VAL A 18 1.00 -11.97 -12.36
CA VAL A 18 1.39 -11.47 -11.04
C VAL A 18 1.40 -9.93 -11.00
N LEU A 19 1.97 -9.29 -12.01
CA LEU A 19 2.22 -7.84 -12.05
C LEU A 19 1.25 -7.07 -12.96
N GLY A 20 0.30 -7.73 -13.62
CA GLY A 20 -0.70 -7.09 -14.49
C GLY A 20 -1.53 -6.06 -13.74
N LYS A 21 -1.92 -6.37 -12.50
CA LYS A 21 -2.67 -5.44 -11.62
C LYS A 21 -1.89 -4.19 -11.24
N THR A 22 -0.56 -4.24 -11.30
CA THR A 22 0.34 -3.17 -10.89
C THR A 22 1.22 -2.67 -12.04
N LEU A 23 0.77 -2.89 -13.29
CA LEU A 23 1.41 -2.39 -14.50
C LEU A 23 2.91 -2.73 -14.60
N GLY A 24 3.29 -3.94 -14.18
CA GLY A 24 4.66 -4.44 -14.30
C GLY A 24 5.58 -4.03 -13.15
N VAL A 25 5.10 -3.26 -12.18
CA VAL A 25 5.87 -2.85 -11.00
C VAL A 25 5.46 -3.67 -9.78
N PRO A 26 6.38 -4.35 -9.08
CA PRO A 26 6.04 -5.04 -7.83
C PRO A 26 5.76 -4.02 -6.71
N LEU A 27 4.52 -4.02 -6.17
CA LEU A 27 4.07 -3.07 -5.14
C LEU A 27 3.72 -3.73 -3.79
N PHE A 28 3.43 -5.04 -3.77
CA PHE A 28 3.06 -5.76 -2.55
C PHE A 28 4.04 -6.91 -2.23
N GLN A 29 4.22 -7.19 -0.92
CA GLN A 29 5.10 -8.28 -0.46
C GLN A 29 4.66 -9.63 -1.02
N GLU A 30 3.35 -9.85 -1.10
CA GLU A 30 2.76 -11.06 -1.66
C GLU A 30 3.08 -11.18 -3.16
N GLN A 31 3.07 -10.07 -3.91
CA GLN A 31 3.46 -10.08 -5.32
C GLN A 31 4.94 -10.42 -5.50
N ALA A 32 5.83 -9.84 -4.68
CA ALA A 32 7.27 -10.14 -4.73
C ALA A 32 7.55 -11.63 -4.50
N MET A 33 6.86 -12.25 -3.54
CA MET A 33 6.97 -13.69 -3.30
C MET A 33 6.45 -14.52 -4.48
N ARG A 34 5.31 -14.11 -5.08
CA ARG A 34 4.75 -14.80 -6.25
C ARG A 34 5.66 -14.70 -7.47
N VAL A 35 6.34 -13.58 -7.69
CA VAL A 35 7.35 -13.47 -8.76
C VAL A 35 8.49 -14.47 -8.51
N ALA A 36 8.99 -14.61 -7.28
CA ALA A 36 10.04 -15.59 -6.99
C ALA A 36 9.58 -17.05 -7.24
N ILE A 37 8.33 -17.38 -6.91
CA ILE A 37 7.77 -18.72 -7.12
C ILE A 37 7.50 -18.98 -8.60
N GLU A 38 6.72 -18.12 -9.25
CA GLU A 38 6.24 -18.33 -10.63
C GLU A 38 7.35 -18.07 -11.67
N CYS A 39 8.20 -17.06 -11.45
CA CYS A 39 9.23 -16.69 -12.45
C CYS A 39 10.59 -17.33 -12.17
N ALA A 40 10.99 -17.53 -10.91
CA ALA A 40 12.29 -18.12 -10.56
C ALA A 40 12.21 -19.58 -10.06
N GLY A 41 11.01 -20.14 -9.90
CA GLY A 41 10.82 -21.54 -9.47
C GLY A 41 11.11 -21.79 -8.00
N PHE A 42 11.01 -20.77 -7.14
CA PHE A 42 11.22 -20.94 -5.71
C PHE A 42 10.09 -21.76 -5.09
N THR A 43 10.41 -22.56 -4.06
CA THR A 43 9.39 -23.12 -3.19
C THR A 43 8.77 -22.02 -2.31
N PRO A 44 7.53 -22.18 -1.81
CA PRO A 44 6.92 -21.20 -0.91
C PRO A 44 7.78 -20.88 0.33
N GLY A 45 8.51 -21.87 0.86
CA GLY A 45 9.43 -21.68 1.98
C GLY A 45 10.64 -20.82 1.62
N GLU A 46 11.22 -21.02 0.44
CA GLU A 46 12.33 -20.19 -0.05
C GLU A 46 11.88 -18.76 -0.37
N ALA A 47 10.65 -18.58 -0.84
CA ALA A 47 10.07 -17.26 -1.07
C ALA A 47 9.88 -16.48 0.26
N ASP A 48 9.46 -17.15 1.35
CA ASP A 48 9.39 -16.48 2.66
C ASP A 48 10.79 -16.20 3.24
N GLN A 49 11.77 -17.09 3.01
CA GLN A 49 13.17 -16.82 3.37
C GLN A 49 13.72 -15.61 2.62
N LEU A 50 13.45 -15.50 1.32
CA LEU A 50 13.78 -14.33 0.51
C LEU A 50 13.14 -13.07 1.11
N ARG A 51 11.83 -13.10 1.41
CA ARG A 51 11.12 -11.96 2.04
C ARG A 51 11.78 -11.52 3.36
N ARG A 52 12.13 -12.47 4.23
CA ARG A 52 12.80 -12.18 5.51
C ARG A 52 14.20 -11.60 5.32
N ALA A 53 14.97 -12.16 4.39
CA ALA A 53 16.31 -11.68 4.05
C ALA A 53 16.28 -10.26 3.45
N MET A 54 15.23 -9.93 2.71
CA MET A 54 15.01 -8.58 2.17
C MET A 54 14.64 -7.56 3.25
N ALA A 55 13.96 -7.98 4.32
CA ALA A 55 13.66 -7.10 5.46
C ALA A 55 14.91 -6.76 6.29
N THR A 56 15.87 -7.70 6.40
CA THR A 56 17.14 -7.51 7.11
C THR A 56 18.26 -6.92 6.23
N PHE A 57 17.97 -6.70 4.95
CA PHE A 57 18.89 -6.25 3.90
C PHE A 57 19.73 -5.03 4.30
N LYS A 58 19.11 -4.06 5.00
CA LYS A 58 19.74 -2.80 5.38
C LYS A 58 20.94 -2.94 6.33
N HIS A 59 21.12 -4.10 6.96
CA HIS A 59 22.10 -4.27 8.04
C HIS A 59 23.16 -5.36 7.81
N THR A 60 23.01 -6.29 6.86
CA THR A 60 23.83 -7.52 6.92
C THR A 60 24.41 -8.03 5.59
N GLY A 61 24.15 -7.41 4.43
CA GLY A 61 24.84 -7.75 3.17
C GLY A 61 24.65 -9.19 2.64
N GLY A 62 23.80 -10.00 3.27
CA GLY A 62 23.68 -11.45 3.03
C GLY A 62 22.88 -11.90 1.81
N VAL A 63 22.58 -11.00 0.87
CA VAL A 63 21.54 -11.22 -0.16
C VAL A 63 22.10 -11.64 -1.52
N SER A 64 23.43 -11.67 -1.66
CA SER A 64 24.10 -12.11 -2.90
C SER A 64 23.73 -13.55 -3.29
N SER A 65 23.51 -14.44 -2.32
CA SER A 65 23.13 -15.85 -2.57
C SER A 65 21.71 -15.99 -3.12
N PHE A 66 20.74 -15.28 -2.55
CA PHE A 66 19.36 -15.28 -3.02
C PHE A 66 19.21 -14.59 -4.38
N GLY A 67 19.97 -13.53 -4.63
CA GLY A 67 20.01 -12.87 -5.94
C GLY A 67 20.52 -13.79 -7.04
N ALA A 68 21.64 -14.49 -6.81
CA ALA A 68 22.16 -15.46 -7.76
C ALA A 68 21.16 -16.59 -8.06
N LYS A 69 20.45 -17.07 -7.02
CA LYS A 69 19.43 -18.11 -7.17
C LYS A 69 18.19 -17.61 -7.92
N LEU A 70 17.72 -16.40 -7.65
CA LEU A 70 16.58 -15.79 -8.34
C LEU A 70 16.91 -15.56 -9.81
N ILE A 71 18.06 -14.94 -10.10
CA ILE A 71 18.52 -14.70 -11.48
C ILE A 71 18.71 -16.02 -12.21
N GLY A 72 19.37 -17.00 -11.58
CA GLY A 72 19.57 -18.34 -12.17
C GLY A 72 18.25 -19.06 -12.46
N GLY A 73 17.28 -18.97 -11.55
CA GLY A 73 15.94 -19.53 -11.72
C GLY A 73 15.18 -18.89 -12.87
N MET A 74 15.18 -17.56 -12.95
CA MET A 74 14.55 -16.83 -14.06
C MET A 74 15.23 -17.15 -15.41
N VAL A 75 16.56 -17.20 -15.46
CA VAL A 75 17.26 -17.57 -16.70
C VAL A 75 16.95 -19.00 -17.11
N LYS A 76 16.89 -19.95 -16.17
CA LYS A 76 16.49 -21.34 -16.44
C LYS A 76 15.06 -21.44 -16.96
N ASN A 77 14.17 -20.59 -16.46
CA ASN A 77 12.80 -20.48 -16.95
C ASN A 77 12.69 -19.70 -18.26
N GLY A 78 13.80 -19.29 -18.88
CA GLY A 78 13.84 -18.66 -20.20
C GLY A 78 13.59 -17.15 -20.20
N TYR A 79 13.92 -16.46 -19.11
CA TYR A 79 14.00 -14.99 -19.08
C TYR A 79 15.41 -14.51 -19.45
N GLU A 80 15.50 -13.33 -20.06
CA GLU A 80 16.80 -12.71 -20.33
C GLU A 80 17.50 -12.33 -19.01
N ARG A 81 18.82 -12.58 -18.93
CA ARG A 81 19.60 -12.26 -17.72
C ARG A 81 19.48 -10.79 -17.32
N ALA A 82 19.53 -9.87 -18.29
CA ALA A 82 19.38 -8.43 -18.03
C ALA A 82 18.03 -8.10 -17.38
N PHE A 83 16.96 -8.77 -17.82
CA PHE A 83 15.63 -8.63 -17.22
C PHE A 83 15.57 -9.19 -15.80
N ALA A 84 16.17 -10.36 -15.57
CA ALA A 84 16.23 -10.99 -14.25
C ALA A 84 17.01 -10.15 -13.23
N GLU A 85 18.15 -9.56 -13.65
CA GLU A 85 18.93 -8.64 -12.83
C GLU A 85 18.17 -7.34 -12.50
N LYS A 86 17.44 -6.79 -13.47
CA LYS A 86 16.57 -5.62 -13.24
C LYS A 86 15.46 -5.93 -12.25
N THR A 87 14.80 -7.08 -12.43
CA THR A 87 13.75 -7.57 -11.52
C THR A 87 14.31 -7.78 -10.11
N PHE A 88 15.50 -8.35 -9.99
CA PHE A 88 16.16 -8.52 -8.69
C PHE A 88 16.46 -7.18 -8.01
N LYS A 89 16.97 -6.17 -8.72
CA LYS A 89 17.18 -4.83 -8.16
C LYS A 89 15.88 -4.15 -7.72
N GLN A 90 14.80 -4.34 -8.47
CA GLN A 90 13.47 -3.84 -8.09
C GLN A 90 12.96 -4.52 -6.82
N LEU A 91 13.14 -5.84 -6.71
CA LEU A 91 12.84 -6.59 -5.50
C LEU A 91 13.72 -6.09 -4.35
N GLU A 92 15.02 -5.89 -4.55
CA GLU A 92 15.94 -5.38 -3.52
C GLU A 92 15.45 -4.06 -2.91
N GLY A 93 15.07 -3.09 -3.76
CA GLY A 93 14.47 -1.83 -3.32
C GLY A 93 13.09 -1.99 -2.67
N PHE A 94 12.39 -3.10 -2.94
CA PHE A 94 11.07 -3.38 -2.39
C PHE A 94 11.09 -3.75 -0.90
N GLY A 95 12.16 -4.39 -0.42
CA GLY A 95 12.27 -4.83 0.99
C GLY A 95 12.09 -3.69 2.01
N SER A 96 12.44 -2.46 1.62
CA SER A 96 12.28 -1.26 2.45
C SER A 96 10.92 -0.55 2.34
N TYR A 97 10.13 -0.82 1.30
CA TYR A 97 8.90 -0.07 0.98
C TYR A 97 7.67 -0.95 0.79
N GLY A 98 7.81 -2.28 0.94
CA GLY A 98 6.74 -3.20 0.63
C GLY A 98 5.56 -3.09 1.58
N PHE A 99 4.41 -2.68 1.02
CA PHE A 99 3.17 -2.49 1.76
C PHE A 99 2.36 -3.80 1.82
N PRO A 100 1.67 -4.12 2.92
CA PRO A 100 0.73 -5.24 2.96
C PRO A 100 -0.52 -4.95 2.12
N GLU A 101 -0.82 -5.79 1.13
CA GLU A 101 -1.97 -5.59 0.22
C GLU A 101 -3.30 -5.57 1.00
N SER A 102 -3.49 -6.48 1.95
CA SER A 102 -4.67 -6.56 2.80
C SER A 102 -4.91 -5.30 3.63
N HIS A 103 -3.84 -4.66 4.10
CA HIS A 103 -3.92 -3.38 4.80
C HIS A 103 -4.29 -2.26 3.83
N ALA A 104 -3.75 -2.25 2.60
CA ALA A 104 -4.10 -1.23 1.60
C ALA A 104 -5.58 -1.33 1.21
N ALA A 105 -6.05 -2.54 0.94
CA ALA A 105 -7.40 -2.80 0.49
C ALA A 105 -8.45 -2.34 1.52
N SER A 106 -8.22 -2.61 2.80
CA SER A 106 -9.16 -2.22 3.86
C SER A 106 -9.29 -0.69 4.00
N PHE A 107 -8.18 0.04 3.98
CA PHE A 107 -8.21 1.51 4.00
C PHE A 107 -8.75 2.11 2.70
N ALA A 108 -8.43 1.53 1.55
CA ALA A 108 -8.95 1.98 0.26
C ALA A 108 -10.48 1.91 0.20
N LEU A 109 -11.08 0.87 0.81
CA LEU A 109 -12.54 0.74 0.86
C LEU A 109 -13.19 1.87 1.67
N ILE A 110 -12.61 2.23 2.81
CA ILE A 110 -13.10 3.35 3.65
C ILE A 110 -12.93 4.68 2.92
N ALA A 111 -11.77 4.90 2.30
CA ALA A 111 -11.50 6.11 1.51
C ALA A 111 -12.46 6.24 0.33
N TYR A 112 -12.75 5.14 -0.37
CA TYR A 112 -13.70 5.09 -1.47
C TYR A 112 -15.12 5.38 -0.99
N ALA A 113 -15.59 4.69 0.05
CA ALA A 113 -16.93 4.92 0.63
C ALA A 113 -17.11 6.37 1.08
N SER A 114 -16.09 6.95 1.74
CA SER A 114 -16.10 8.34 2.19
C SER A 114 -16.15 9.32 1.00
N SER A 115 -15.38 9.04 -0.06
CA SER A 115 -15.36 9.87 -1.28
C SER A 115 -16.67 9.77 -2.05
N TRP A 116 -17.29 8.59 -2.09
CA TRP A 116 -18.61 8.38 -2.69
C TRP A 116 -19.67 9.18 -1.95
N MET A 117 -19.68 9.12 -0.61
CA MET A 117 -20.58 9.91 0.24
C MET A 117 -20.36 11.41 0.03
N LYS A 118 -19.10 11.86 -0.06
CA LYS A 118 -18.76 13.26 -0.36
C LYS A 118 -19.25 13.71 -1.74
N CYS A 119 -19.26 12.82 -2.73
CA CYS A 119 -19.71 13.11 -4.09
C CYS A 119 -21.25 13.20 -4.20
N HIS A 120 -21.97 12.26 -3.58
CA HIS A 120 -23.41 12.11 -3.76
C HIS A 120 -24.26 12.73 -2.63
N HIS A 121 -23.71 12.85 -1.41
CA HIS A 121 -24.40 13.33 -0.21
C HIS A 121 -23.48 14.23 0.64
N ALA A 122 -23.01 15.32 0.03
CA ALA A 122 -22.02 16.21 0.62
C ALA A 122 -22.48 16.87 1.94
N ASP A 123 -23.78 17.16 2.06
CA ASP A 123 -24.44 17.71 3.24
C ASP A 123 -24.40 16.73 4.42
N VAL A 124 -24.80 15.48 4.19
CA VAL A 124 -24.75 14.40 5.19
C VAL A 124 -23.31 14.12 5.59
N PHE A 125 -22.39 14.09 4.62
CA PHE A 125 -20.97 13.89 4.89
C PHE A 125 -20.39 15.01 5.78
N CYS A 126 -20.73 16.27 5.51
CA CYS A 126 -20.29 17.41 6.32
C CYS A 126 -20.85 17.35 7.76
N ALA A 127 -22.14 17.06 7.90
CA ALA A 127 -22.77 16.89 9.22
C ALA A 127 -22.15 15.73 10.01
N ALA A 128 -21.90 14.60 9.35
CA ALA A 128 -21.22 13.45 9.95
C ALA A 128 -19.79 13.79 10.40
N LEU A 129 -19.05 14.58 9.60
CA LEU A 129 -17.70 15.02 9.92
C LEU A 129 -17.65 15.93 11.16
N LEU A 130 -18.62 16.85 11.28
CA LEU A 130 -18.76 17.72 12.46
C LEU A 130 -19.13 16.91 13.71
N ASN A 131 -20.02 15.92 13.59
CA ASN A 131 -20.40 15.03 14.69
C ASN A 131 -19.25 14.13 15.15
N ALA A 132 -18.34 13.76 14.24
CA ALA A 132 -17.17 12.93 14.54
C ALA A 132 -16.02 13.71 15.20
N GLN A 133 -16.19 15.01 15.49
CA GLN A 133 -15.18 15.80 16.17
C GLN A 133 -15.10 15.48 17.68
N PRO A 134 -13.89 15.49 18.26
CA PRO A 134 -12.60 15.72 17.62
C PRO A 134 -12.09 14.47 16.88
N MET A 135 -11.77 14.60 15.58
CA MET A 135 -11.23 13.47 14.81
C MET A 135 -9.76 13.24 15.16
N GLY A 136 -9.46 12.10 15.80
CA GLY A 136 -8.09 11.64 16.11
C GLY A 136 -7.68 11.79 17.58
N PHE A 137 -6.81 10.87 18.01
CA PHE A 137 -6.28 10.54 19.36
C PHE A 137 -5.65 11.67 20.21
N THR A 138 -6.20 12.89 20.18
CA THR A 138 -5.90 13.95 21.14
C THR A 138 -7.14 14.28 21.94
N ARG A 139 -7.16 13.81 23.19
CA ARG A 139 -8.01 14.41 24.22
C ARG A 139 -7.58 15.87 24.39
N ARG A 140 -8.35 16.80 23.84
CA ARG A 140 -8.73 18.04 24.54
C ARG A 140 -10.12 18.50 24.09
N ARG A 141 -11.11 18.00 24.83
CA ARG A 141 -12.36 18.72 25.06
C ARG A 141 -12.02 20.09 25.65
N LYS A 142 -12.22 21.17 24.88
CA LYS A 142 -12.60 22.47 25.43
C LYS A 142 -13.71 23.06 24.56
N SER A 143 -14.87 23.15 25.19
CA SER A 143 -16.11 23.85 24.86
C SER A 143 -16.29 24.38 23.43
N PHE A 144 -17.20 23.74 22.70
CA PHE A 144 -18.22 24.47 21.97
C PHE A 144 -19.58 24.16 22.62
N ALA A 145 -19.80 24.73 23.81
CA ALA A 145 -21.13 24.81 24.39
C ALA A 145 -21.65 26.20 24.05
N MET A 146 -22.60 26.29 23.12
CA MET A 146 -23.43 27.50 23.01
C MET A 146 -24.24 27.62 24.30
N PRO A 147 -24.21 28.75 25.03
CA PRO A 147 -25.04 28.90 26.20
C PRO A 147 -26.46 29.22 25.74
N ALA A 148 -27.30 28.20 25.66
CA ALA A 148 -28.75 28.39 25.65
C ALA A 148 -29.21 28.55 27.11
N THR A 149 -29.91 29.66 27.37
CA THR A 149 -30.79 29.91 28.53
C THR A 149 -30.15 30.17 29.90
N THR A 150 -30.13 31.44 30.29
CA THR A 150 -30.43 31.84 31.66
C THR A 150 -31.37 33.05 31.62
N VAL A 151 -32.66 32.77 31.54
CA VAL A 151 -33.72 33.71 31.90
C VAL A 151 -33.74 33.83 33.42
N SER A 152 -34.04 35.04 33.92
CA SER A 152 -34.38 35.40 35.31
C SER A 152 -33.26 36.03 36.15
N LYS A 153 -33.12 37.36 36.00
CA LYS A 153 -33.17 38.37 37.10
C LYS A 153 -32.62 39.72 36.61
N CYS A 154 -33.50 40.60 36.13
CA CYS A 154 -33.41 42.05 36.38
C CYS A 154 -34.65 42.73 35.80
N GLY A 155 -35.66 42.88 36.63
CA GLY A 155 -36.84 43.68 36.35
C GLY A 155 -37.28 44.32 37.65
N ARG A 156 -36.73 45.50 37.95
CA ARG A 156 -37.32 46.58 38.76
C ARG A 156 -36.42 47.81 38.74
N SER A 157 -37.08 48.97 38.56
CA SER A 157 -36.63 50.34 38.82
C SER A 157 -36.10 51.13 37.61
N ALA A 158 -37.03 51.63 36.79
CA ALA A 158 -37.38 53.05 36.75
C ALA A 158 -38.79 53.19 36.13
#